data_AF-A0ABD1CSG6-F1
#
_entry.id   AF-A0ABD1CSG6-F1
#
_cell.length_a   1.000
_cell.length_b   1.000
_cell.length_c   1.000
_cell.angle_alpha   90.00
_cell.angle_beta   90.00
_cell.angle_gamma   90.00
#
_symmetry.space_group_name_H-M   'P 1'
#
loop_
_entity.id
_entity.type
_entity.pdbx_description
1 polymer ?
#
loop_
_entity_poly.entity_id
_entity_poly.type
_entity_poly.pdbx_seq_one_letter_code
_entity_poly.pdbx_strand_id
1 'polypeptide(L)'
;MIRIFVYNVTNADEFLNNGTKPILDELGPYVYIETWEKVDIVENSNGTISYNQKRVYIFNEEMSQGLEDDVVIVPNIPMLSATSQSKHAAR
;
A
#
# COMPACT_ATOMS: atom_id res chain seq x y z
N MET A 1 10.59 -10.79 2.37
CA MET A 1 9.31 -11.22 1.74
C MET A 1 8.20 -10.50 2.46
N ILE A 2 7.31 -9.86 1.70
CA ILE A 2 6.15 -9.12 2.22
C ILE A 2 4.89 -9.90 1.85
N ARG A 3 3.93 -9.93 2.77
CA ARG A 3 2.59 -10.49 2.55
C ARG A 3 1.59 -9.36 2.77
N ILE A 4 0.79 -9.07 1.76
CA ILE A 4 -0.21 -8.01 1.79
C ILE A 4 -1.58 -8.65 1.88
N PHE A 5 -2.41 -8.13 2.78
CA PHE A 5 -3.82 -8.51 2.94
C PHE A 5 -4.66 -7.26 2.75
N VAL A 6 -5.75 -7.37 1.99
CA VAL A 6 -6.64 -6.27 1.66
C VAL A 6 -8.01 -6.55 2.21
N TYR A 7 -8.59 -5.62 2.98
CA TYR A 7 -10.00 -5.69 3.36
C TYR A 7 -10.86 -5.08 2.26
N ASN A 8 -11.42 -5.95 1.42
CA ASN A 8 -12.33 -5.60 0.34
C ASN A 8 -13.74 -5.32 0.90
N VAL A 9 -14.36 -4.21 0.48
CA VAL A 9 -15.71 -3.85 0.91
C VAL A 9 -16.74 -4.49 -0.03
N THR A 10 -17.63 -5.33 0.49
CA THR A 10 -18.61 -6.06 -0.33
C THR A 10 -19.96 -5.35 -0.47
N ASN A 11 -20.26 -4.37 0.38
CA ASN A 11 -21.51 -3.61 0.39
C ASN A 11 -21.30 -2.08 0.28
N ALA A 12 -20.38 -1.65 -0.59
CA ALA A 12 -19.99 -0.24 -0.68
C ALA A 12 -21.17 0.71 -0.97
N ASP A 13 -22.09 0.35 -1.86
CA ASP A 13 -23.24 1.20 -2.19
C ASP A 13 -24.21 1.36 -1.02
N GLU A 14 -24.47 0.30 -0.26
CA GLU A 14 -25.32 0.36 0.94
C GLU A 14 -24.65 1.17 2.05
N PHE A 15 -23.34 0.97 2.25
CA PHE A 15 -22.56 1.73 3.21
C PHE A 15 -22.64 3.23 2.92
N LEU A 16 -22.46 3.63 1.66
CA LEU A 16 -22.45 5.04 1.25
C LEU A 16 -23.84 5.68 1.26
N ASN A 17 -24.88 4.96 0.79
CA ASN A 17 -26.20 5.54 0.60
C ASN A 17 -27.13 5.37 1.80
N ASN A 18 -26.98 4.27 2.55
CA ASN A 18 -27.91 3.87 3.61
C ASN A 18 -27.28 3.94 5.01
N GLY A 19 -25.97 4.23 5.11
CA GLY A 19 -25.25 4.31 6.39
C GLY A 19 -25.15 2.97 7.12
N THR A 20 -25.28 1.84 6.39
CA THR A 20 -25.06 0.51 6.96
C THR A 20 -23.60 0.35 7.40
N LYS A 21 -23.29 -0.64 8.24
CA LYS A 21 -21.90 -0.97 8.57
C LYS A 21 -21.23 -1.61 7.33
N PRO A 22 -19.96 -1.27 7.02
CA PRO A 22 -19.27 -1.93 5.92
C PRO A 22 -19.00 -3.40 6.28
N ILE A 23 -19.23 -4.27 5.29
CA ILE A 23 -18.92 -5.70 5.32
C ILE A 23 -17.61 -5.89 4.58
N LEU A 24 -16.66 -6.56 5.23
CA LEU A 24 -15.29 -6.69 4.77
C LEU A 24 -14.96 -8.16 4.55
N ASP A 25 -14.37 -8.46 3.40
CA ASP A 25 -13.72 -9.72 3.10
C ASP A 25 -12.21 -9.50 3.04
N GLU A 26 -11.44 -10.32 3.78
CA GLU A 26 -9.99 -10.28 3.71
C GLU A 26 -9.51 -11.05 2.47
N LEU A 27 -8.77 -10.38 1.60
CA LEU A 27 -8.16 -10.95 0.40
C LEU A 27 -6.65 -11.02 0.57
N GLY A 28 -6.07 -12.17 0.23
CA GLY A 28 -4.63 -12.39 0.21
C GLY A 28 -4.20 -13.67 0.95
N PRO A 29 -2.89 -13.92 1.05
CA PRO A 29 -1.84 -12.94 0.81
C PRO A 29 -1.59 -12.64 -0.68
N TYR A 30 -1.25 -11.39 -0.98
CA TYR A 30 -0.47 -11.02 -2.16
C TYR A 30 0.99 -10.93 -1.74
N VAL A 31 1.83 -11.81 -2.28
CA VAL A 31 3.21 -12.02 -1.82
C VAL A 31 4.19 -11.33 -2.75
N TYR A 32 5.10 -10.54 -2.16
CA TYR A 32 6.19 -9.90 -2.87
C TYR A 32 7.54 -10.34 -2.30
N ILE A 33 8.46 -10.71 -3.18
CA ILE A 33 9.87 -10.89 -2.87
C ILE A 33 10.50 -9.51 -2.84
N GLU A 34 11.16 -9.19 -1.73
CA GLU A 34 11.80 -7.90 -1.51
C GLU A 34 13.32 -8.07 -1.62
N THR A 35 13.95 -7.22 -2.43
CA THR A 35 15.41 -7.15 -2.58
C THR A 35 15.90 -5.73 -2.33
N TRP A 36 16.99 -5.60 -1.57
CA TRP A 36 17.55 -4.31 -1.16
C TRP A 36 18.96 -4.16 -1.74
N GLU A 37 19.21 -3.00 -2.32
CA GLU A 37 20.50 -2.64 -2.89
C GLU A 37 20.93 -1.27 -2.33
N LYS A 38 22.21 -1.16 -1.97
CA LYS A 38 22.83 0.14 -1.67
C LYS A 38 23.35 0.73 -2.97
N VAL A 39 22.85 1.90 -3.35
CA VAL A 39 23.23 2.61 -4.57
C VAL A 39 23.79 3.99 -4.23
N ASP A 40 24.47 4.62 -5.18
CA ASP A 40 25.07 5.96 -5.01
C ASP A 40 25.98 6.07 -3.78
N ILE A 41 26.88 5.09 -3.63
CA ILE A 41 27.76 4.99 -2.46
C ILE A 41 28.84 6.08 -2.53
N VAL A 42 28.94 6.89 -1.48
CA VAL A 42 29.93 7.96 -1.31
C VAL A 42 30.68 7.76 0.00
N GLU A 43 32.00 7.70 -0.08
CA GLU A 43 32.87 7.75 1.09
C GLU A 43 33.16 9.21 1.46
N ASN A 44 32.93 9.56 2.72
CA ASN A 44 33.13 10.91 3.23
C ASN A 44 34.48 11.02 3.94
N SER A 45 35.08 12.20 3.92
CA SER A 45 36.38 12.48 4.56
C SER A 45 36.40 12.31 6.08
N ASN A 46 35.23 12.31 6.73
CA ASN A 46 35.07 12.03 8.16
C ASN A 46 34.99 10.52 8.48
N GLY A 47 35.28 9.64 7.51
CA GLY A 47 35.28 8.19 7.69
C GLY A 47 33.89 7.55 7.64
N THR A 48 32.87 8.27 7.19
CA THR A 48 31.50 7.73 7.03
C THR A 48 31.19 7.37 5.59
N ILE A 49 30.18 6.53 5.37
CA ILE A 49 29.67 6.16 4.05
C ILE A 49 28.22 6.63 3.92
N SER A 50 27.93 7.41 2.88
CA SER A 50 26.59 7.78 2.45
C SER A 50 26.13 6.87 1.31
N TYR A 51 24.87 6.45 1.31
CA TYR A 51 24.28 5.64 0.25
C TYR A 51 22.77 5.85 0.21
N ASN A 52 22.16 5.58 -0.94
CA ASN A 52 20.72 5.46 -1.09
C ASN A 52 20.31 3.98 -1.01
N GLN A 53 19.18 3.68 -0.38
CA GLN A 53 18.64 2.32 -0.37
C GLN A 53 17.57 2.18 -1.46
N LYS A 54 17.86 1.35 -2.46
CA LYS A 54 16.89 0.95 -3.47
C LYS A 54 16.19 -0.33 -3.00
N ARG A 55 14.86 -0.28 -2.89
CA ARG A 55 14.02 -1.44 -2.59
C ARG A 55 13.26 -1.85 -3.84
N VAL A 56 13.33 -3.12 -4.21
CA VAL A 56 12.60 -3.69 -5.33
C VAL A 56 11.66 -4.77 -4.81
N TYR A 57 10.40 -4.70 -5.24
CA TYR A 57 9.35 -5.65 -4.92
C TYR A 57 8.98 -6.40 -6.19
N ILE A 58 9.06 -7.72 -6.16
CA ILE A 58 8.73 -8.60 -7.29
C ILE A 58 7.57 -9.49 -6.84
N PHE A 59 6.44 -9.43 -7.54
CA PHE A 59 5.26 -10.23 -7.24
C PHE A 59 5.57 -11.73 -7.38
N ASN A 60 5.08 -12.53 -6.44
CA ASN A 60 5.21 -13.99 -6.44
C ASN A 60 3.82 -14.61 -6.50
N GLU A 61 3.39 -14.95 -7.72
CA GLU A 61 2.09 -15.53 -8.01
C GLU A 61 1.90 -16.89 -7.33
N GLU A 62 2.92 -17.75 -7.31
CA GLU A 62 2.84 -19.10 -6.72
C GLU A 62 2.57 -19.08 -5.20
N MET A 63 3.03 -18.04 -4.51
CA MET A 63 2.82 -17.85 -3.08
C MET A 63 1.61 -16.97 -2.75
N SER A 64 0.95 -16.41 -3.76
CA SER A 64 -0.19 -15.52 -3.62
C SER A 64 -1.51 -16.27 -3.75
N GLN A 65 -2.56 -15.77 -3.10
CA GLN A 65 -3.92 -16.31 -3.26
C GLN A 65 -4.67 -15.73 -4.45
N GLY A 66 -4.22 -14.61 -4.99
CA GLY A 66 -4.84 -13.88 -6.09
C GLY A 66 -3.78 -13.33 -7.05
N LEU A 67 -4.24 -12.66 -8.11
CA LEU A 67 -3.38 -12.03 -9.09
C LEU A 67 -2.98 -10.61 -8.66
N GLU A 68 -1.88 -10.08 -9.20
CA GLU A 68 -1.44 -8.71 -8.89
C GLU A 68 -2.46 -7.65 -9.37
N ASP A 69 -3.27 -7.97 -10.37
CA ASP A 69 -4.30 -7.12 -10.97
C ASP A 69 -5.73 -7.41 -10.47
N ASP A 70 -5.87 -8.16 -9.36
CA ASP A 70 -7.16 -8.38 -8.73
C ASP A 70 -7.84 -7.06 -8.35
N VAL A 71 -9.12 -6.95 -8.72
CA VAL A 71 -9.91 -5.75 -8.45
C VAL A 71 -10.43 -5.78 -7.02
N VAL A 72 -10.18 -4.69 -6.28
CA VAL A 72 -10.65 -4.50 -4.91
C VAL A 72 -11.45 -3.22 -4.76
N ILE A 73 -12.47 -3.26 -3.91
CA ILE A 73 -13.28 -2.11 -3.52
C ILE A 73 -12.74 -1.60 -2.18
N VAL A 74 -12.11 -0.43 -2.22
CA VAL A 74 -11.46 0.21 -1.05
C VAL A 74 -11.78 1.71 -1.01
N PRO A 75 -11.59 2.39 0.13
CA PRO A 75 -11.78 3.83 0.20
C PRO A 75 -10.87 4.58 -0.79
N ASN A 76 -11.40 5.67 -1.38
CA ASN A 76 -10.61 6.58 -2.21
C ASN A 76 -9.64 7.39 -1.32
N ILE A 77 -8.47 6.83 -1.06
CA ILE A 77 -7.45 7.42 -0.18
C ILE A 77 -7.02 8.82 -0.64
N PRO A 78 -6.72 9.08 -1.94
CA PRO A 78 -6.36 10.41 -2.40
C PRO A 78 -7.42 11.48 -2.06
N MET A 79 -8.70 11.18 -2.30
CA MET A 79 -9.80 12.09 -1.98
C MET A 79 -9.92 12.33 -0.46
N LEU A 80 -9.82 11.27 0.34
CA LEU A 80 -9.88 11.37 1.81
C LEU A 80 -8.71 12.20 2.37
N SER A 81 -7.50 11.99 1.86
CA SER A 81 -6.31 12.77 2.25
C SER A 81 -6.45 14.24 1.88
N ALA A 82 -6.88 14.55 0.66
CA ALA A 82 -7.10 15.92 0.22
C ALA A 82 -8.17 16.64 1.06
N THR A 83 -9.28 15.95 1.35
CA THR A 83 -10.38 16.49 2.17
C THR A 83 -9.94 16.70 3.62
N SER A 84 -9.10 15.83 4.16
CA SER A 84 -8.55 15.99 5.51
C SER A 84 -7.65 17.22 5.57
N GLN A 85 -6.74 17.41 4.61
CA GLN A 85 -5.84 18.56 4.57
C GLN A 85 -6.57 19.89 4.35
N SER A 86 -7.59 19.92 3.46
CA SER A 86 -8.33 21.16 3.17
C SER A 86 -9.11 21.68 4.40
N LYS A 87 -9.67 20.78 5.21
CA LYS A 87 -10.31 21.15 6.48
C LYS A 87 -9.35 21.81 7.48
N HIS A 88 -8.05 21.49 7.40
CA HIS A 88 -7.01 22.12 8.20
C HIS A 88 -6.45 23.40 7.58
N ALA A 89 -6.51 23.54 6.24
CA ALA A 89 -6.10 24.74 5.53
C ALA A 89 -7.12 25.90 5.58
N ALA A 90 -8.40 25.59 5.88
CA ALA A 90 -9.48 26.56 6.02
C ALA A 90 -9.64 27.11 7.46
N ARG A 91 -8.68 26.82 8.36
CA ARG A 91 -8.53 27.45 9.68
C ARG A 91 -7.29 28.32 9.69
#